data_AF-A0A7S0HXR0-F1
#
_entry.id   AF-A0A7S0HXR0-F1
#
_cell.length_a   1.000
_cell.length_b   1.000
_cell.length_c   1.000
_cell.angle_alpha   90.00
_cell.angle_beta   90.00
_cell.angle_gamma   90.00
#
_symmetry.space_group_name_H-M   'P 1'
#
loop_
_entity.id
_entity.type
_entity.pdbx_description
1 polymer ?
#
loop_
_entity_poly.entity_id
_entity_poly.type
_entity_poly.pdbx_seq_one_letter_code
_entity_poly.pdbx_strand_id
1 'polypeptide(L)'
;GTRRSAYALAAVHGPTHAQPTMDKIEYKRLEYKHEGRTIYEWHQSLEEVHVYIAPPPGVTAKMIDCKILPTQLTLGIKGNPPFMDEPFAEYVNAGESYWTWEDAEAPREGKELHLCITKGSKGVTWNSLLRGHTEVDPLTQQELQKSLMLERFQAENPGFDFSGASFNGQVPDAKTFMGGVGYQ
;
A
#
# COMPACT_ATOMS: atom_id res chain seq x y z
N GLY A 1 -62.85 -14.86 -29.30
CA GLY A 1 -61.71 -13.94 -29.08
C GLY A 1 -60.91 -14.44 -27.90
N THR A 2 -59.60 -14.28 -27.78
CA THR A 2 -58.60 -13.50 -28.53
C THR A 2 -57.23 -14.07 -28.14
N ARG A 3 -56.29 -14.11 -29.09
CA ARG A 3 -54.87 -14.46 -28.89
C ARG A 3 -54.17 -13.49 -27.90
N ARG A 4 -53.11 -13.96 -27.24
CA ARG A 4 -51.83 -13.26 -26.92
C ARG A 4 -50.94 -14.26 -26.17
N SER A 5 -49.93 -14.90 -26.77
CA SER A 5 -48.63 -14.37 -27.24
C SER A 5 -47.72 -13.88 -26.11
N ALA A 6 -46.63 -14.65 -25.93
CA ALA A 6 -45.25 -14.30 -25.57
C ALA A 6 -44.99 -13.23 -24.50
N TYR A 7 -44.11 -13.53 -23.54
CA TYR A 7 -42.68 -13.15 -23.60
C TYR A 7 -41.94 -13.82 -22.44
N ALA A 8 -41.04 -14.75 -22.77
CA ALA A 8 -39.97 -15.15 -21.87
C ALA A 8 -38.93 -14.02 -21.88
N LEU A 9 -38.77 -13.33 -20.75
CA LEU A 9 -37.66 -12.41 -20.55
C LEU A 9 -36.41 -13.24 -20.25
N ALA A 10 -35.62 -13.50 -21.28
CA ALA A 10 -34.22 -13.88 -21.12
C ALA A 10 -33.49 -12.71 -20.45
N ALA A 11 -33.06 -12.90 -19.20
CA ALA A 11 -32.09 -12.02 -18.57
C ALA A 11 -30.77 -12.17 -19.35
N VAL A 12 -30.46 -11.16 -20.16
CA VAL A 12 -29.20 -11.01 -20.85
C VAL A 12 -28.12 -10.91 -19.77
N HIS A 13 -27.39 -12.00 -19.54
CA HIS A 13 -26.17 -11.97 -18.76
C HIS A 13 -25.14 -11.19 -19.59
N GLY A 14 -24.98 -9.91 -19.26
CA GLY A 14 -23.80 -9.16 -19.66
C GLY A 14 -22.56 -9.85 -19.09
N PRO A 15 -21.39 -9.71 -19.73
CA PRO A 15 -20.17 -10.32 -19.22
C PRO A 15 -19.93 -9.81 -17.80
N THR A 16 -19.87 -10.73 -16.85
CA THR A 16 -19.44 -10.48 -15.49
C THR A 16 -18.07 -9.82 -15.56
N HIS A 17 -18.00 -8.53 -15.23
CA HIS A 17 -16.75 -7.82 -15.05
C HIS A 17 -16.02 -8.45 -13.86
N ALA A 18 -15.15 -9.41 -14.14
CA ALA A 18 -14.08 -9.74 -13.23
C ALA A 18 -13.17 -8.51 -13.19
N GLN A 19 -13.26 -7.73 -12.11
CA GLN A 19 -12.19 -6.79 -11.79
C GLN A 19 -10.90 -7.60 -11.75
N PRO A 20 -9.84 -7.22 -12.49
CA PRO A 20 -8.55 -7.85 -12.32
C PRO A 20 -8.14 -7.63 -10.86
N THR A 21 -8.01 -8.71 -10.10
CA THR A 21 -7.60 -8.61 -8.70
C THR A 21 -6.17 -8.06 -8.64
N MET A 22 -5.91 -7.14 -7.71
CA MET A 22 -4.60 -6.57 -7.41
C MET A 22 -3.55 -7.63 -6.99
N ASP A 23 -3.91 -8.91 -6.94
CA ASP A 23 -3.13 -10.07 -6.48
C ASP A 23 -1.89 -10.41 -7.34
N LYS A 24 -1.59 -9.67 -8.43
CA LYS A 24 -0.50 -10.02 -9.36
C LYS A 24 0.72 -9.11 -9.33
N ILE A 25 0.70 -8.02 -8.57
CA ILE A 25 1.91 -7.19 -8.41
C ILE A 25 2.56 -7.59 -7.08
N GLU A 26 3.65 -8.35 -7.18
CA GLU A 26 4.48 -8.69 -6.03
C GLU A 26 5.27 -7.45 -5.60
N TYR A 27 4.87 -6.82 -4.50
CA TYR A 27 5.60 -5.69 -3.92
C TYR A 27 6.71 -6.21 -3.01
N LYS A 28 7.96 -5.95 -3.40
CA LYS A 28 9.11 -6.23 -2.54
C LYS A 28 9.03 -5.39 -1.27
N ARG A 29 8.96 -6.04 -0.11
CA ARG A 29 9.08 -5.37 1.20
C ARG A 29 10.48 -4.80 1.36
N LEU A 30 10.56 -3.51 1.65
CA LEU A 30 11.76 -2.75 1.97
C LEU A 30 11.99 -2.76 3.47
N GLU A 31 13.24 -2.79 3.91
CA GLU A 31 13.58 -2.83 5.33
C GLU A 31 14.12 -1.47 5.80
N TYR A 32 13.64 -1.00 6.96
CA TYR A 32 14.35 0.02 7.72
C TYR A 32 15.07 -0.65 8.91
N LYS A 33 16.38 -0.39 9.01
CA LYS A 33 17.24 -0.94 10.06
C LYS A 33 17.84 0.16 10.91
N HIS A 34 17.88 -0.07 12.22
CA HIS A 34 18.58 0.76 13.18
C HIS A 34 19.52 -0.14 14.00
N GLU A 35 20.80 0.23 14.09
CA GLU A 35 21.83 -0.55 14.80
C GLU A 35 21.88 -2.04 14.40
N GLY A 36 21.66 -2.33 13.12
CA GLY A 36 21.68 -3.70 12.58
C GLY A 36 20.41 -4.52 12.81
N ARG A 37 19.41 -3.96 13.50
CA ARG A 37 18.10 -4.58 13.72
C ARG A 37 17.06 -4.04 12.75
N THR A 38 16.28 -4.91 12.12
CA THR A 38 15.07 -4.51 11.37
C THR A 38 14.03 -3.97 12.35
N ILE A 39 13.66 -2.71 12.16
CA ILE A 39 12.66 -2.01 12.98
C ILE A 39 11.28 -2.20 12.38
N TYR A 40 11.18 -2.02 11.07
CA TYR A 40 9.97 -2.29 10.30
C TYR A 40 10.35 -2.65 8.86
N GLU A 41 9.44 -3.34 8.20
CA GLU A 41 9.41 -3.43 6.76
C GLU A 41 8.25 -2.63 6.20
N TRP A 42 8.33 -2.25 4.94
CA TRP A 42 7.26 -1.54 4.29
C TRP A 42 7.28 -1.70 2.78
N HIS A 43 6.13 -1.50 2.16
CA HIS A 43 6.03 -1.27 0.73
C HIS A 43 4.92 -0.26 0.47
N GLN A 44 4.74 0.15 -0.77
CA GLN A 44 3.73 1.12 -1.13
C GLN A 44 3.08 0.78 -2.47
N SER A 45 1.80 1.14 -2.57
CA SER A 45 1.04 1.22 -3.82
C SER A 45 0.85 2.70 -4.19
N LEU A 46 0.04 2.98 -5.21
CA LEU A 46 -0.35 4.35 -5.54
C LEU A 46 -1.09 5.07 -4.40
N GLU A 47 -1.87 4.32 -3.62
CA GLU A 47 -2.81 4.88 -2.65
C GLU A 47 -2.36 4.66 -1.21
N GLU A 48 -1.61 3.60 -0.94
CA GLU A 48 -1.34 3.15 0.41
C GLU A 48 0.15 2.88 0.64
N VAL A 49 0.55 2.95 1.90
CA VAL A 49 1.84 2.47 2.41
C VAL A 49 1.55 1.39 3.45
N HIS A 50 2.04 0.19 3.21
CA HIS A 50 1.92 -0.93 4.13
C HIS A 50 3.18 -1.04 4.97
N VAL A 51 3.03 -1.16 6.29
CA VAL A 51 4.14 -1.24 7.24
C VAL A 51 3.97 -2.47 8.11
N TYR A 52 5.05 -3.21 8.31
CA TYR A 52 5.07 -4.50 8.98
C TYR A 52 6.10 -4.50 10.09
N ILE A 53 5.67 -4.81 11.31
CA ILE A 53 6.48 -4.72 12.51
C ILE A 53 6.37 -6.01 13.30
N ALA A 54 7.50 -6.69 13.48
CA ALA A 54 7.61 -7.84 14.36
C ALA A 54 7.55 -7.37 15.83
N PRO A 55 6.52 -7.75 16.60
CA PRO A 55 6.40 -7.38 17.99
C PRO A 55 7.39 -8.17 18.86
N PRO A 56 7.82 -7.64 20.01
CA PRO A 56 8.58 -8.41 20.99
C PRO A 56 7.81 -9.66 21.48
N PRO A 57 8.50 -10.73 21.92
CA PRO A 57 7.86 -11.91 22.47
C PRO A 57 6.90 -11.57 23.62
N GLY A 58 5.71 -12.20 23.61
CA GLY A 58 4.69 -12.02 24.63
C GLY A 58 3.79 -10.78 24.47
N VAL A 59 4.10 -9.89 23.52
CA VAL A 59 3.22 -8.76 23.20
C VAL A 59 1.96 -9.27 22.48
N THR A 60 0.81 -8.69 22.85
CA THR A 60 -0.48 -8.99 22.22
C THR A 60 -1.11 -7.72 21.68
N ALA A 61 -2.04 -7.83 20.74
CA ALA A 61 -2.75 -6.69 20.15
C ALA A 61 -3.32 -5.70 21.18
N LYS A 62 -3.81 -6.19 22.33
CA LYS A 62 -4.39 -5.34 23.39
C LYS A 62 -3.37 -4.41 24.04
N MET A 63 -2.09 -4.78 24.02
CA MET A 63 -0.99 -4.03 24.61
C MET A 63 -0.46 -2.93 23.68
N ILE A 64 -0.80 -2.97 22.39
CA ILE A 64 -0.36 -1.97 21.42
C ILE A 64 -1.09 -0.64 21.67
N ASP A 65 -0.32 0.45 21.71
CA ASP A 65 -0.80 1.82 21.55
C ASP A 65 -0.23 2.35 20.23
N CYS A 66 -1.11 2.53 19.24
CA CYS A 66 -0.76 3.01 17.91
C CYS A 66 -1.67 4.20 17.57
N LYS A 67 -1.06 5.34 17.27
CA LYS A 67 -1.73 6.58 16.91
C LYS A 67 -1.17 7.05 15.59
N ILE A 68 -2.05 7.12 14.60
CA ILE A 68 -1.75 7.64 13.27
C ILE A 68 -2.42 9.00 13.21
N LEU A 69 -1.61 10.04 13.06
CA LEU A 69 -2.05 11.41 12.80
C LEU A 69 -1.61 11.80 11.39
N PRO A 70 -2.22 12.83 10.77
CA PRO A 70 -1.93 13.19 9.38
C PRO A 70 -0.46 13.48 9.06
N THR A 71 0.35 13.77 10.08
CA THR A 71 1.78 14.06 9.94
C THR A 71 2.67 13.30 10.92
N GLN A 72 2.13 12.45 11.80
CA GLN A 72 2.86 11.84 12.91
C GLN A 72 2.43 10.38 13.12
N LEU A 73 3.39 9.49 13.32
CA LEU A 73 3.18 8.14 13.80
C LEU A 73 3.70 8.01 15.23
N THR A 74 2.85 7.62 16.15
CA THR A 74 3.26 7.20 17.50
C THR A 74 2.88 5.74 17.68
N LEU A 75 3.85 4.89 17.99
CA LEU A 75 3.67 3.46 18.21
C LEU A 75 4.45 3.00 19.44
N GLY A 76 3.82 2.18 20.28
CA GLY A 76 4.48 1.59 21.44
C GLY A 76 3.61 0.58 22.17
N ILE A 77 4.07 0.22 23.37
CA ILE A 77 3.34 -0.65 24.29
C ILE A 77 2.72 0.22 25.37
N LYS A 78 1.41 0.05 25.62
CA LYS A 78 0.66 0.79 26.65
C LYS A 78 1.39 0.80 27.99
N GLY A 79 1.52 1.99 28.57
CA GLY A 79 2.20 2.19 29.86
C GLY A 79 3.71 2.38 29.78
N ASN A 80 4.32 2.22 28.61
CA ASN A 80 5.74 2.52 28.36
C ASN A 80 5.88 3.79 27.49
N PRO A 81 7.08 4.39 27.45
CA PRO A 81 7.42 5.35 26.40
C PRO A 81 7.17 4.75 25.00
N PRO A 82 6.76 5.55 24.01
CA PRO A 82 6.62 5.09 22.64
C PRO A 82 7.90 4.47 22.13
N PHE A 83 7.76 3.37 21.39
CA PHE A 83 8.84 2.76 20.63
C PHE A 83 9.24 3.63 19.42
N MET A 84 8.28 4.35 18.87
CA MET A 84 8.36 5.19 17.68
C MET A 84 7.45 6.40 17.91
N ASP A 85 7.97 7.60 17.70
CA ASP A 85 7.24 8.87 17.76
C ASP A 85 7.84 9.89 16.79
N GLU A 86 7.63 9.66 15.50
CA GLU A 86 8.26 10.41 14.42
C GLU A 86 7.23 10.93 13.40
N PRO A 87 7.54 12.05 12.73
CA PRO A 87 6.69 12.55 11.66
C PRO A 87 6.79 11.67 10.41
N PHE A 88 5.67 11.48 9.72
CA PHE A 88 5.65 10.85 8.40
C PHE A 88 6.46 11.65 7.37
N ALA A 89 7.06 10.95 6.41
CA ALA A 89 7.74 11.57 5.28
C ALA A 89 6.78 12.51 4.52
N GLU A 90 5.58 12.02 4.24
CA GLU A 90 4.51 12.73 3.54
C GLU A 90 3.22 12.79 4.37
N TYR A 91 2.28 13.62 3.93
CA TYR A 91 0.96 13.74 4.56
C TYR A 91 0.10 12.48 4.33
N VAL A 92 -0.66 12.06 5.34
CA VAL A 92 -1.51 10.85 5.30
C VAL A 92 -2.97 11.16 5.60
N ASN A 93 -3.88 10.35 5.07
CA ASN A 93 -5.27 10.33 5.53
C ASN A 93 -5.39 9.44 6.77
N ALA A 94 -5.24 10.04 7.95
CA ALA A 94 -5.31 9.32 9.22
C ALA A 94 -6.69 8.68 9.49
N GLY A 95 -7.77 9.20 8.90
CA GLY A 95 -9.12 8.65 9.11
C GLY A 95 -9.39 7.36 8.33
N GLU A 96 -8.62 7.12 7.27
CA GLU A 96 -8.69 5.91 6.44
C GLU A 96 -7.54 4.94 6.73
N SER A 97 -6.48 5.42 7.38
CA SER A 97 -5.40 4.57 7.87
C SER A 97 -5.83 3.71 9.07
N TYR A 98 -5.33 2.49 9.14
CA TYR A 98 -5.62 1.58 10.25
C TYR A 98 -4.44 0.64 10.53
N TRP A 99 -4.55 -0.13 11.60
CA TRP A 99 -3.62 -1.21 11.89
C TRP A 99 -4.36 -2.49 12.26
N THR A 100 -3.73 -3.61 11.96
CA THR A 100 -4.22 -4.97 12.23
C THR A 100 -3.13 -5.79 12.92
N TRP A 101 -3.57 -6.89 13.56
CA TRP A 101 -2.69 -7.83 14.22
C TRP A 101 -2.83 -9.18 13.53
N GLU A 102 -1.82 -9.56 12.76
CA GLU A 102 -1.90 -10.64 11.79
C GLU A 102 -0.88 -11.74 12.13
N ASP A 103 -1.06 -12.91 11.51
CA ASP A 103 0.00 -13.90 11.44
C ASP A 103 0.99 -13.47 10.35
N ALA A 104 2.28 -13.51 10.65
CA ALA A 104 3.30 -13.11 9.71
C ALA A 104 3.29 -14.03 8.48
N GLU A 105 3.48 -13.46 7.30
CA GLU A 105 3.61 -14.22 6.06
C GLU A 105 4.96 -14.95 6.00
N ALA A 106 4.98 -16.12 5.35
CA ALA A 106 6.22 -16.85 5.11
C ALA A 106 7.23 -15.95 4.36
N PRO A 107 8.53 -16.01 4.70
CA PRO A 107 9.21 -17.02 5.52
C PRO A 107 9.22 -16.73 7.03
N ARG A 108 8.53 -15.68 7.50
CA ARG A 108 8.50 -15.33 8.92
C ARG A 108 7.49 -16.17 9.66
N GLU A 109 7.77 -16.42 10.93
CA GLU A 109 6.85 -17.10 11.84
C GLU A 109 6.47 -16.16 12.98
N GLY A 110 5.24 -16.28 13.47
CA GLY A 110 4.73 -15.53 14.62
C GLY A 110 3.69 -14.49 14.25
N LYS A 111 3.56 -13.47 15.11
CA LYS A 111 2.61 -12.36 14.92
C LYS A 111 3.32 -11.17 14.29
N GLU A 112 2.57 -10.38 13.54
CA GLU A 112 3.03 -9.15 12.91
C GLU A 112 1.99 -8.04 13.13
N LEU A 113 2.46 -6.85 13.48
CA LEU A 113 1.65 -5.65 13.46
C LEU A 113 1.73 -5.06 12.05
N HIS A 114 0.58 -4.99 11.37
CA HIS A 114 0.47 -4.45 10.02
C HIS A 114 -0.27 -3.11 10.07
N LEU A 115 0.37 -2.04 9.61
CA LEU A 115 -0.26 -0.73 9.44
C LEU A 115 -0.56 -0.53 7.96
N CYS A 116 -1.81 -0.21 7.64
CA CYS A 116 -2.21 0.28 6.33
C CYS A 116 -2.37 1.80 6.42
N ILE A 117 -1.46 2.54 5.78
CA ILE A 117 -1.43 4.00 5.82
C ILE A 117 -1.92 4.54 4.48
N THR A 118 -3.09 5.17 4.47
CA THR A 118 -3.64 5.81 3.28
C THR A 118 -2.89 7.12 3.01
N LYS A 119 -2.30 7.25 1.81
CA LYS A 119 -1.58 8.45 1.39
C LYS A 119 -2.55 9.62 1.27
N GLY A 120 -2.13 10.79 1.72
CA GLY A 120 -2.93 12.02 1.54
C GLY A 120 -2.92 12.56 0.10
N SER A 121 -1.99 12.08 -0.73
CA SER A 121 -1.96 12.37 -2.16
C SER A 121 -1.60 11.09 -2.91
N LYS A 122 -2.54 10.60 -3.72
CA LYS A 122 -2.33 9.44 -4.58
C LYS A 122 -1.16 9.66 -5.55
N GLY A 123 -0.42 8.58 -5.83
CA GLY A 123 0.67 8.55 -6.79
C GLY A 123 1.99 9.18 -6.34
N VAL A 124 2.07 9.70 -5.10
CA VAL A 124 3.35 10.15 -4.54
C VAL A 124 4.20 8.94 -4.18
N THR A 125 5.42 8.90 -4.71
CA THR A 125 6.45 7.91 -4.32
C THR A 125 7.09 8.34 -3.00
N TRP A 126 7.01 7.47 -1.99
CA TRP A 126 7.69 7.67 -0.72
C TRP A 126 9.08 7.04 -0.79
N ASN A 127 10.13 7.78 -0.42
CA ASN A 127 11.50 7.23 -0.37
C ASN A 127 11.89 6.72 1.03
N SER A 128 11.10 7.07 2.03
CA SER A 128 11.14 6.55 3.40
C SER A 128 9.73 6.65 4.00
N LEU A 129 9.47 5.91 5.08
CA LEU A 129 8.20 5.98 5.81
C LEU A 129 8.14 7.23 6.70
N LEU A 130 9.21 7.50 7.44
CA LEU A 130 9.28 8.52 8.48
C LEU A 130 10.43 9.48 8.19
N ARG A 131 10.31 10.75 8.59
CA ARG A 131 11.39 11.72 8.39
C ARG A 131 12.57 11.41 9.30
N GLY A 132 13.77 11.64 8.80
CA GLY A 132 15.01 11.34 9.52
C GLY A 132 15.41 9.87 9.47
N HIS A 133 14.53 8.98 9.01
CA HIS A 133 14.91 7.62 8.69
C HIS A 133 15.63 7.59 7.34
N THR A 134 16.60 6.69 7.21
CA THR A 134 17.37 6.50 5.98
C THR A 134 16.43 6.24 4.81
N GLU A 135 16.57 7.04 3.77
CA GLU A 135 15.88 6.82 2.50
C GLU A 135 16.41 5.56 1.80
N VAL A 136 15.55 4.95 0.99
CA VAL A 136 15.99 3.89 0.08
C VAL A 136 17.07 4.40 -0.87
N ASP A 137 18.00 3.52 -1.26
CA ASP A 137 19.09 3.89 -2.15
C ASP A 137 18.57 4.33 -3.54
N PRO A 138 19.34 5.11 -4.31
CA PRO A 138 18.88 5.66 -5.59
C PRO A 138 18.43 4.62 -6.62
N LEU A 139 18.97 3.40 -6.59
CA LEU A 139 18.54 2.35 -7.51
C LEU A 139 17.15 1.84 -7.10
N THR A 140 16.96 1.57 -5.81
CA THR A 140 15.66 1.16 -5.28
C THR A 140 14.60 2.26 -5.45
N GLN A 141 14.96 3.53 -5.31
CA GLN A 141 14.04 4.66 -5.60
C GLN A 141 13.52 4.62 -7.05
N GLN A 142 14.41 4.34 -8.02
CA GLN A 142 14.01 4.19 -9.42
C GLN A 142 13.10 2.98 -9.63
N GLU A 143 13.35 1.87 -8.94
CA GLU A 143 12.50 0.67 -8.99
C GLU A 143 11.10 0.93 -8.42
N LEU A 144 11.01 1.63 -7.28
CA LEU A 144 9.74 2.05 -6.70
C LEU A 144 8.95 2.94 -7.65
N GLN A 145 9.60 3.93 -8.25
CA GLN A 145 8.96 4.82 -9.21
C GLN A 145 8.44 4.07 -10.44
N LYS A 146 9.21 3.08 -10.95
CA LYS A 146 8.76 2.20 -12.05
C LYS A 146 7.54 1.38 -11.65
N SER A 147 7.57 0.79 -10.46
CA SER A 147 6.48 -0.05 -9.94
C SER A 147 5.19 0.76 -9.84
N LEU A 148 5.23 1.95 -9.23
CA LEU A 148 4.06 2.83 -9.12
C LEU A 148 3.57 3.33 -10.48
N MET A 149 4.48 3.66 -11.39
CA MET A 149 4.08 4.07 -12.73
C MET A 149 3.40 2.93 -13.50
N LEU A 150 3.89 1.70 -13.35
CA LEU A 150 3.30 0.53 -13.98
C LEU A 150 1.91 0.23 -13.41
N GLU A 151 1.77 0.28 -12.08
CA GLU A 151 0.50 0.16 -11.38
C GLU A 151 -0.51 1.20 -11.90
N ARG A 152 -0.06 2.45 -12.08
CA ARG A 152 -0.91 3.52 -12.61
C ARG A 152 -1.38 3.22 -14.03
N PHE A 153 -0.45 2.82 -14.89
CA PHE A 153 -0.77 2.52 -16.28
C PHE A 153 -1.74 1.35 -16.41
N GLN A 154 -1.56 0.33 -15.56
CA GLN A 154 -2.46 -0.83 -15.44
C GLN A 154 -3.87 -0.40 -15.00
N ALA A 155 -3.98 0.49 -14.00
CA ALA A 155 -5.26 1.02 -13.51
C ALA A 155 -5.99 1.88 -14.55
N GLU A 156 -5.26 2.68 -15.33
CA GLU A 156 -5.82 3.56 -16.37
C GLU A 156 -6.24 2.80 -17.65
N ASN A 157 -5.70 1.59 -17.88
CA ASN A 157 -5.95 0.80 -19.08
C ASN A 157 -6.48 -0.61 -18.75
N PRO A 158 -7.70 -0.73 -18.21
CA PRO A 158 -8.28 -2.02 -17.85
C PRO A 158 -8.44 -2.92 -19.10
N GLY A 159 -7.87 -4.14 -19.03
CA GLY A 159 -7.95 -5.13 -20.11
C GLY A 159 -6.65 -5.34 -20.90
N PHE A 160 -5.61 -4.54 -20.63
CA PHE A 160 -4.25 -4.81 -21.08
C PHE A 160 -3.40 -5.32 -19.91
N ASP A 161 -2.50 -6.28 -20.13
CA ASP A 161 -1.59 -6.79 -19.11
C ASP A 161 -0.20 -6.16 -19.31
N PHE A 162 0.22 -5.34 -18.36
CA PHE A 162 1.53 -4.69 -18.35
C PHE A 162 2.49 -5.28 -17.32
N SER A 163 2.16 -6.40 -16.68
CA SER A 163 3.03 -7.03 -15.66
C SER A 163 4.43 -7.37 -16.16
N GLY A 164 4.61 -7.61 -17.46
CA GLY A 164 5.91 -7.84 -18.11
C GLY A 164 6.56 -6.59 -18.75
N ALA A 165 5.97 -5.41 -18.59
CA ALA A 165 6.49 -4.19 -19.21
C ALA A 165 7.73 -3.66 -18.46
N SER A 166 8.64 -3.06 -19.20
CA SER A 166 9.82 -2.39 -18.64
C SER A 166 9.97 -0.99 -19.21
N PHE A 167 10.47 -0.07 -18.40
CA PHE A 167 10.77 1.29 -18.83
C PHE A 167 12.22 1.38 -19.33
N ASN A 168 12.40 1.86 -20.55
CA ASN A 168 13.69 2.19 -21.14
C ASN A 168 13.92 3.72 -21.09
N GLY A 169 14.52 4.21 -20.00
CA GLY A 169 14.90 5.61 -19.85
C GLY A 169 14.52 6.23 -18.50
N GLN A 170 14.39 7.55 -18.47
CA GLN A 170 13.91 8.27 -17.29
C GLN A 170 12.43 7.96 -17.08
N VAL A 171 12.10 7.55 -15.87
CA VAL A 171 10.74 7.19 -15.46
C VAL A 171 10.08 8.47 -14.98
N PRO A 172 8.96 8.91 -15.60
CA PRO A 172 8.25 10.09 -15.13
C PRO A 172 7.61 9.86 -13.75
N ASP A 173 7.21 10.94 -13.10
CA ASP A 173 6.57 10.88 -11.78
C ASP A 173 5.11 10.41 -11.90
N ALA A 174 4.76 9.38 -11.12
CA ALA A 174 3.45 8.73 -11.18
C ALA A 174 2.32 9.68 -10.76
N LYS A 175 2.58 10.73 -9.97
CA LYS A 175 1.57 11.73 -9.61
C LYS A 175 1.27 12.72 -10.73
N THR A 176 2.27 13.12 -11.51
CA THR A 176 2.17 14.24 -12.48
C THR A 176 2.08 13.82 -13.94
N PHE A 177 2.40 12.57 -14.26
CA PHE A 177 2.37 12.07 -15.64
C PHE A 177 0.98 12.20 -16.31
N MET A 178 0.94 12.51 -17.61
CA MET A 178 -0.27 12.62 -18.45
C MET A 178 -1.46 13.43 -17.88
N GLY A 179 -1.18 14.54 -17.17
CA GLY A 179 -2.23 15.40 -16.59
C GLY A 179 -2.54 15.09 -15.12
N GLY A 180 -1.81 14.15 -14.52
CA GLY A 180 -1.83 13.82 -13.11
C GLY A 180 -2.83 12.72 -12.74
N VAL A 181 -2.76 12.25 -11.49
CA VAL A 181 -3.70 11.23 -11.00
C VAL A 181 -5.04 11.89 -10.65
N GLY A 182 -6.09 11.54 -11.38
CA GLY A 182 -7.44 12.00 -11.10
C GLY A 182 -7.99 11.37 -9.81
N TYR A 183 -8.68 12.17 -9.00
CA TYR A 183 -9.60 11.65 -8.00
C TYR A 183 -10.86 11.21 -8.76
N GLN A 184 -11.09 9.90 -8.89
CA GLN A 184 -12.36 9.37 -9.39
C GLN A 184 -13.34 9.18 -8.23
#